data_AF-A0A151SX64-F1
#
_entry.id   AF-A0A151SX64-F1
#
_cell.length_a   1.000
_cell.length_b   1.000
_cell.length_c   1.000
_cell.angle_alpha   90.00
_cell.angle_beta   90.00
_cell.angle_gamma   90.00
#
_symmetry.space_group_name_H-M   'P 1'
#
loop_
_entity.id
_entity.type
_entity.pdbx_description
1 polymer ?
#
loop_
_entity_poly.entity_id
_entity_poly.type
_entity_poly.pdbx_seq_one_letter_code
_entity_poly.pdbx_strand_id
1 'polypeptide(L)'
;MNEQLLHYCQKEIKDLLSKNLIRPSKSPCSCAAFYVNKQAELERGTPILVINYKPLNQALRWIIYPIPNKKDLLNRLYSVKIFSKFDMKYGYWQIQIQEEECRLKKNPPSWSDSHTTSVKHVKQLVKNLPCLSLPIPQAFKIVEIDASDLGYGGILKQKLGDKKNIVAYTSKYWNPAQQNYSTIKKEVLAIVLCVSKFQYDLLNQNFLIRVDCKSTKEILQKDVKNLASKQIFAKWQTILNVFDFDIEYLKGTSNSLLDYLTHEYLQGTPYDA
;
A
#
# COMPACT_ATOMS: atom_id res chain seq x y z
N MET A 1 9.14 36.37 -6.42
CA MET A 1 9.94 35.80 -5.31
C MET A 1 10.37 36.96 -4.43
N ASN A 2 10.19 36.89 -3.12
CA ASN A 2 10.45 38.03 -2.22
C ASN A 2 11.95 38.33 -2.15
N GLU A 3 12.34 39.58 -1.87
CA GLU A 3 13.75 40.01 -1.87
C GLU A 3 14.65 39.18 -0.95
N GLN A 4 14.16 38.83 0.25
CA GLN A 4 14.86 37.96 1.20
C GLN A 4 15.17 36.58 0.61
N LEU A 5 14.22 35.98 -0.14
CA LEU A 5 14.40 34.71 -0.82
C LEU A 5 15.32 34.85 -2.05
N LEU A 6 15.31 36.00 -2.72
CA LEU A 6 16.24 36.29 -3.83
C LEU A 6 17.69 36.38 -3.33
N HIS A 7 17.94 37.07 -2.21
CA HIS A 7 19.25 37.12 -1.59
C HIS A 7 19.73 35.73 -1.15
N TYR A 8 18.85 34.93 -0.52
CA TYR A 8 19.14 33.55 -0.15
C TYR A 8 19.49 32.69 -1.38
N CYS A 9 18.70 32.80 -2.46
CA CYS A 9 18.92 32.10 -3.72
C CYS A 9 20.28 32.42 -4.36
N GLN A 10 20.67 33.70 -4.38
CA GLN A 10 21.98 34.11 -4.88
C GLN A 10 23.14 33.53 -4.06
N LYS A 11 22.97 33.39 -2.74
CA LYS A 11 23.96 32.76 -1.85
C LYS A 11 24.06 31.25 -2.08
N GLU A 12 22.92 30.56 -2.17
CA GLU A 12 22.84 29.11 -2.41
C GLU A 12 23.40 28.75 -3.80
N ILE A 13 23.08 29.50 -4.85
CA ILE A 13 23.64 29.29 -6.20
C ILE A 13 25.17 29.45 -6.19
N LYS A 14 25.72 30.44 -5.48
CA LYS A 14 27.18 30.62 -5.37
C LYS A 14 27.87 29.45 -4.66
N ASP A 15 27.24 28.89 -3.62
CA ASP A 15 27.74 27.70 -2.89
C ASP A 15 27.66 26.42 -3.74
N LEU A 16 26.60 26.23 -4.52
CA LEU A 16 26.47 25.10 -5.45
C LEU A 16 27.47 25.20 -6.62
N LEU A 17 27.76 26.42 -7.10
CA LEU A 17 28.79 26.69 -8.11
C LEU A 17 30.20 26.40 -7.56
N SER A 18 30.54 26.88 -6.36
CA SER A 18 31.88 26.63 -5.77
C SER A 18 32.14 25.16 -5.46
N LYS A 19 31.08 24.38 -5.18
CA LYS A 19 31.12 22.92 -5.01
C LYS A 19 31.12 22.15 -6.33
N ASN A 20 31.08 22.82 -7.49
CA ASN A 20 30.94 22.22 -8.83
C ASN A 20 29.72 21.29 -8.99
N LEU A 21 28.66 21.52 -8.20
CA LEU A 21 27.41 20.74 -8.27
C LEU A 21 26.46 21.23 -9.37
N ILE A 22 26.59 22.50 -9.76
CA ILE A 22 25.89 23.11 -10.89
C ILE A 22 26.88 23.91 -11.74
N ARG A 23 26.51 24.16 -13.00
CA ARG A 23 27.23 25.07 -13.90
C ARG A 23 26.25 25.99 -14.63
N PRO A 24 26.65 27.21 -15.05
CA PRO A 24 25.83 28.02 -15.94
C PRO A 24 25.54 27.25 -17.23
N SER A 25 24.29 27.29 -17.70
CA SER A 25 23.84 26.55 -18.88
C SER A 25 23.15 27.49 -19.86
N LYS A 26 23.40 27.29 -21.16
CA LYS A 26 22.68 27.92 -22.28
C LYS A 26 21.57 27.00 -22.83
N SER A 27 21.12 26.02 -22.04
CA SER A 27 20.08 25.07 -22.44
C SER A 27 18.80 25.79 -22.90
N PRO A 28 18.18 25.36 -24.01
CA PRO A 28 16.89 25.89 -24.46
C PRO A 28 15.71 25.43 -23.57
N CYS A 29 15.97 24.70 -22.49
CA CYS A 29 14.96 24.23 -21.55
C CYS A 29 15.33 24.58 -20.11
N SER A 30 14.32 25.05 -19.36
CA SER A 30 14.40 25.37 -17.94
C SER A 30 13.22 24.77 -17.20
N CYS A 31 13.44 24.42 -15.93
CA CYS A 31 12.38 24.06 -15.00
C CYS A 31 12.17 25.21 -14.01
N ALA A 32 10.92 25.55 -13.71
CA ALA A 32 10.62 26.54 -12.69
C ALA A 32 11.07 26.05 -11.30
N ALA A 33 11.86 26.87 -10.61
CA ALA A 33 12.30 26.62 -9.25
C ALA A 33 11.60 27.58 -8.28
N PHE A 34 11.32 27.12 -7.07
CA PHE A 34 10.67 27.91 -6.02
C PHE A 34 11.10 27.40 -4.63
N TYR A 35 11.00 28.26 -3.62
CA TYR A 35 11.29 27.88 -2.23
C TYR A 35 10.05 27.34 -1.54
N VAL A 36 10.24 26.29 -0.73
CA VAL A 36 9.19 25.72 0.13
C VAL A 36 9.40 26.18 1.57
N ASN A 37 8.41 26.90 2.09
CA ASN A 37 8.37 27.43 3.46
C ASN A 37 7.26 26.72 4.26
N LYS A 38 7.38 25.41 4.45
CA LYS A 38 6.49 24.64 5.35
C LYS A 38 7.01 24.73 6.79
N GLN A 39 6.20 24.27 7.75
CA GLN A 39 6.46 24.38 9.19
C GLN A 39 7.88 23.91 9.60
N ALA A 40 8.32 22.73 9.13
CA ALA A 40 9.62 22.15 9.50
C ALA A 40 10.82 22.89 8.88
N GLU A 41 10.60 23.59 7.77
CA GLU A 41 11.58 24.41 7.06
C GLU A 41 11.69 25.80 7.71
N LEU A 42 10.57 26.34 8.22
CA LEU A 42 10.52 27.53 9.07
C LEU A 42 11.22 27.28 10.42
N GLU A 43 10.98 26.14 11.07
CA GLU A 43 11.67 25.69 12.29
C GLU A 43 13.20 25.57 12.11
N ARG A 44 13.66 25.23 10.90
CA ARG A 44 15.08 25.13 10.54
C ARG A 44 15.68 26.47 10.08
N GLY A 45 14.88 27.53 9.94
CA GLY A 45 15.31 28.83 9.41
C GLY A 45 15.92 28.79 8.00
N THR A 46 15.76 27.68 7.28
CA THR A 46 16.53 27.36 6.06
C THR A 46 15.55 26.93 4.96
N PRO A 47 15.18 27.82 4.02
CA PRO A 47 14.22 27.49 2.98
C PRO A 47 14.84 26.55 1.96
N ILE A 48 14.07 25.57 1.48
CA ILE A 48 14.56 24.55 0.54
C ILE A 48 14.20 24.94 -0.89
N LEU A 49 15.19 25.00 -1.78
CA LEU A 49 15.00 25.18 -3.21
C LEU A 49 14.41 23.90 -3.83
N VAL A 50 13.23 24.01 -4.43
CA VAL A 50 12.55 22.90 -5.12
C VAL A 50 12.41 23.22 -6.61
N ILE A 51 12.97 22.35 -7.44
CA ILE A 51 12.88 22.44 -8.90
C ILE A 51 11.73 21.55 -9.38
N ASN A 52 10.80 22.14 -10.14
CA ASN A 52 9.64 21.42 -10.65
C ASN A 52 9.99 20.61 -11.91
N TYR A 53 10.45 19.37 -11.71
CA TYR A 53 10.76 18.43 -12.80
C TYR A 53 9.55 17.67 -13.38
N LYS A 54 8.30 17.91 -12.89
CA LYS A 54 7.10 17.31 -13.52
C LYS A 54 7.03 17.46 -15.05
N PRO A 55 7.37 18.62 -15.67
CA PRO A 55 7.42 18.72 -17.12
C PRO A 55 8.51 17.84 -17.76
N LEU A 56 9.72 17.84 -17.21
CA LEU A 56 10.82 17.00 -17.70
C LEU A 56 10.44 15.50 -17.66
N ASN A 57 9.88 15.05 -16.53
CA ASN A 57 9.53 13.64 -16.30
C ASN A 57 8.47 13.07 -17.25
N GLN A 58 7.67 13.89 -17.95
CA GLN A 58 6.72 13.39 -18.95
C GLN A 58 7.36 13.06 -20.30
N ALA A 59 8.57 13.58 -20.55
CA ALA A 59 9.29 13.38 -21.80
C ALA A 59 10.51 12.45 -21.67
N LEU A 60 10.98 12.21 -20.44
CA LEU A 60 11.98 11.18 -20.18
C LEU A 60 11.42 9.79 -20.48
N ARG A 61 12.25 8.95 -21.11
CA ARG A 61 11.96 7.52 -21.22
C ARG A 61 12.02 6.89 -19.83
N TRP A 62 11.03 6.07 -19.50
CA TRP A 62 11.04 5.30 -18.25
C TRP A 62 12.13 4.22 -18.28
N ILE A 63 13.16 4.41 -17.47
CA ILE A 63 14.13 3.36 -17.12
C ILE A 63 13.57 2.62 -15.90
N ILE A 64 13.15 1.38 -16.10
CA ILE A 64 12.62 0.53 -15.03
C ILE A 64 13.75 -0.32 -14.48
N TYR A 65 14.42 0.16 -13.43
CA TYR A 65 15.28 -0.69 -12.62
C TYR A 65 14.41 -1.57 -11.70
N PRO A 66 14.65 -2.89 -11.59
CA PRO A 66 13.86 -3.77 -10.75
C PRO A 66 14.15 -3.51 -9.25
N ILE A 67 13.37 -2.63 -8.64
CA ILE A 67 13.39 -2.42 -7.19
C ILE A 67 12.68 -3.63 -6.53
N PRO A 68 13.32 -4.33 -5.57
CA PRO A 68 12.70 -5.48 -4.90
C PRO A 68 11.43 -5.07 -4.15
N ASN A 69 10.46 -5.99 -4.06
CA ASN A 69 9.20 -5.71 -3.39
C ASN A 69 9.44 -5.46 -1.89
N LYS A 70 8.67 -4.54 -1.30
CA LYS A 70 8.66 -4.29 0.15
C LYS A 70 8.46 -5.59 0.94
N LYS A 71 7.61 -6.52 0.47
CA LYS A 71 7.42 -7.83 1.11
C LYS A 71 8.73 -8.64 1.16
N ASP A 72 9.39 -8.80 0.01
CA ASP A 72 10.65 -9.56 -0.11
C ASP A 72 11.76 -8.97 0.78
N LEU A 73 11.83 -7.64 0.84
CA LEU A 73 12.77 -6.93 1.72
C LEU A 73 12.47 -7.20 3.20
N LEU A 74 11.20 -7.19 3.62
CA LEU A 74 10.82 -7.46 5.01
C LEU A 74 11.08 -8.92 5.40
N ASN A 75 10.85 -9.88 4.51
CA ASN A 75 11.08 -11.30 4.79
C ASN A 75 12.57 -11.60 5.06
N ARG A 76 13.49 -10.88 4.41
CA ARG A 76 14.95 -10.98 4.66
C ARG A 76 15.36 -10.50 6.06
N LEU A 77 14.53 -9.74 6.76
CA LEU A 77 14.84 -9.18 8.08
C LEU A 77 14.41 -10.09 9.24
N TYR A 78 13.70 -11.20 8.98
CA TYR A 78 13.05 -12.01 10.03
C TYR A 78 13.99 -12.49 11.15
N SER A 79 15.20 -12.98 10.82
CA SER A 79 16.16 -13.50 11.80
C SER A 79 17.07 -12.43 12.42
N VAL A 80 16.98 -11.18 11.97
CA VAL A 80 17.90 -10.09 12.34
C VAL A 80 17.39 -9.37 13.59
N LYS A 81 18.25 -9.20 14.59
CA LYS A 81 17.92 -8.53 15.86
C LYS A 81 18.40 -7.07 15.94
N ILE A 82 19.43 -6.72 15.18
CA ILE A 82 20.07 -5.40 15.20
C ILE A 82 19.92 -4.78 13.81
N PHE A 83 19.35 -3.58 13.75
CA PHE A 83 19.14 -2.85 12.51
C PHE A 83 19.96 -1.56 12.52
N SER A 84 20.72 -1.33 11.45
CA SER A 84 21.42 -0.06 11.21
C SER A 84 20.92 0.54 9.90
N LYS A 85 20.52 1.81 9.94
CA LYS A 85 20.03 2.55 8.77
C LYS A 85 21.00 3.69 8.47
N PHE A 86 21.60 3.66 7.28
CA PHE A 86 22.34 4.79 6.73
C PHE A 86 21.40 5.63 5.85
N ASP A 87 21.43 6.95 6.01
CA ASP A 87 20.66 7.89 5.20
C ASP A 87 21.61 8.73 4.33
N MET A 88 21.66 8.42 3.03
CA MET A 88 22.50 9.12 2.07
C MET A 88 21.84 10.43 1.64
N LYS A 89 21.73 11.39 2.58
CA LYS A 89 21.09 12.71 2.40
C LYS A 89 21.51 13.45 1.13
N TYR A 90 22.78 13.29 0.72
CA TYR A 90 23.36 13.91 -0.48
C TYR A 90 23.71 12.91 -1.59
N GLY A 91 23.24 11.67 -1.53
CA GLY A 91 23.60 10.61 -2.49
C GLY A 91 23.28 10.97 -3.95
N TYR A 92 22.19 11.71 -4.18
CA TYR A 92 21.85 12.23 -5.51
C TYR A 92 22.89 13.20 -6.10
N TRP A 93 23.66 13.90 -5.26
CA TRP A 93 24.69 14.84 -5.70
C TRP A 93 26.04 14.15 -5.99
N GLN A 94 26.18 12.88 -5.62
CA GLN A 94 27.38 12.08 -5.87
C GLN A 94 27.31 11.33 -7.22
N ILE A 95 26.11 11.20 -7.79
CA ILE A 95 25.89 10.55 -9.09
C ILE A 95 26.00 11.62 -10.18
N GLN A 96 26.99 11.47 -11.06
CA GLN A 96 27.19 12.38 -12.18
C GLN A 96 26.08 12.24 -13.23
N ILE A 97 25.71 13.37 -13.84
CA ILE A 97 24.70 13.43 -14.91
C ILE A 97 25.43 13.49 -16.26
N GLN A 98 25.04 12.64 -17.20
CA GLN A 98 25.58 12.60 -18.56
C GLN A 98 25.15 13.87 -19.35
N GLU A 99 26.03 14.41 -20.19
CA GLU A 99 25.94 15.83 -20.60
C GLU A 99 24.82 16.19 -21.61
N GLU A 100 24.16 15.22 -22.24
CA GLU A 100 23.46 15.45 -23.53
C GLU A 100 21.92 15.59 -23.51
N GLU A 101 21.22 15.34 -22.40
CA GLU A 101 19.74 15.25 -22.41
C GLU A 101 19.02 16.31 -21.55
N CYS A 102 18.16 17.15 -22.18
CA CYS A 102 17.36 18.13 -21.42
C CYS A 102 16.18 18.79 -22.21
N ARG A 103 14.97 18.19 -22.33
CA ARG A 103 13.75 18.87 -22.86
C ARG A 103 12.36 18.38 -22.34
N LEU A 104 11.35 19.28 -22.44
CA LEU A 104 9.86 19.10 -22.50
C LEU A 104 8.98 19.19 -21.21
N LYS A 105 7.64 18.93 -21.31
CA LYS A 105 6.48 19.71 -20.72
C LYS A 105 5.43 18.93 -19.84
N LYS A 106 4.42 19.63 -19.27
CA LYS A 106 3.49 19.38 -18.10
C LYS A 106 2.07 18.82 -18.47
N ASN A 107 1.13 18.39 -17.57
CA ASN A 107 0.80 18.71 -16.13
C ASN A 107 -0.19 17.69 -15.42
N PRO A 108 -0.38 17.69 -14.06
CA PRO A 108 -1.49 17.02 -13.31
C PRO A 108 -2.33 17.95 -12.35
N PRO A 109 -3.50 17.52 -11.79
CA PRO A 109 -4.46 18.38 -11.04
C PRO A 109 -4.08 18.77 -9.58
N SER A 110 -4.88 19.66 -8.98
CA SER A 110 -4.65 20.37 -7.70
C SER A 110 -5.28 19.73 -6.46
N TRP A 111 -4.71 20.05 -5.28
CA TRP A 111 -5.13 19.59 -3.95
C TRP A 111 -6.11 20.58 -3.30
N SER A 112 -7.08 20.10 -2.51
CA SER A 112 -8.09 20.91 -1.80
C SER A 112 -8.09 20.65 -0.29
N ASP A 113 -8.73 21.54 0.48
CA ASP A 113 -8.76 21.45 1.95
C ASP A 113 -9.56 20.26 2.49
N SER A 114 -10.57 19.80 1.74
CA SER A 114 -11.28 18.55 2.05
C SER A 114 -10.32 17.37 2.19
N HIS A 115 -9.37 17.23 1.25
CA HIS A 115 -8.34 16.19 1.32
C HIS A 115 -7.44 16.33 2.56
N THR A 116 -7.12 17.57 2.95
CA THR A 116 -6.35 17.86 4.17
C THR A 116 -7.07 17.37 5.43
N THR A 117 -8.38 17.58 5.52
CA THR A 117 -9.21 17.13 6.65
C THR A 117 -9.31 15.61 6.70
N SER A 118 -9.59 14.94 5.58
CA SER A 118 -9.61 13.46 5.52
C SER A 118 -8.27 12.85 5.94
N VAL A 119 -7.14 13.42 5.48
CA VAL A 119 -5.80 12.95 5.87
C VAL A 119 -5.53 13.14 7.36
N LYS A 120 -6.01 14.22 7.99
CA LYS A 120 -5.88 14.42 9.45
C LYS A 120 -6.67 13.35 10.22
N HIS A 121 -7.91 13.08 9.82
CA HIS A 121 -8.76 12.08 10.47
C HIS A 121 -8.18 10.66 10.34
N VAL A 122 -7.77 10.25 9.13
CA VAL A 122 -7.11 8.95 8.90
C VAL A 122 -5.83 8.83 9.75
N LYS A 123 -5.03 9.90 9.88
CA LYS A 123 -3.83 9.91 10.74
C LYS A 123 -4.15 9.74 12.23
N GLN A 124 -5.33 10.12 12.70
CA GLN A 124 -5.74 9.87 14.09
C GLN A 124 -6.12 8.40 14.28
N LEU A 125 -6.96 7.84 13.40
CA LEU A 125 -7.35 6.43 13.45
C LEU A 125 -6.16 5.47 13.36
N VAL A 126 -5.21 5.74 12.45
CA VAL A 126 -4.01 4.90 12.25
C VAL A 126 -3.11 4.80 13.48
N LYS A 127 -3.15 5.78 14.40
CA LYS A 127 -2.38 5.70 15.68
C LYS A 127 -2.89 4.61 16.63
N ASN A 128 -4.16 4.25 16.52
CA ASN A 128 -4.82 3.30 17.41
C ASN A 128 -4.85 1.87 16.84
N LEU A 129 -4.37 1.67 15.61
CA LEU A 129 -4.34 0.34 14.99
C LEU A 129 -3.29 -0.55 15.69
N PRO A 130 -3.61 -1.84 15.94
CA PRO A 130 -2.66 -2.76 16.54
C PRO A 130 -1.46 -2.99 15.61
N CYS A 131 -0.26 -3.01 16.21
CA CYS A 131 1.00 -3.10 15.48
C CYS A 131 1.12 -4.43 14.71
N LEU A 132 1.65 -4.35 13.49
CA LEU A 132 1.93 -5.53 12.67
C LEU A 132 3.21 -6.23 13.15
N SER A 133 3.12 -7.54 13.33
CA SER A 133 4.27 -8.43 13.54
C SER A 133 4.93 -8.83 12.22
N LEU A 134 6.24 -9.03 12.24
CA LEU A 134 6.96 -9.58 11.09
C LEU A 134 6.46 -11.00 10.76
N PRO A 135 6.30 -11.36 9.47
CA PRO A 135 5.90 -12.70 9.08
C PRO A 135 6.97 -13.71 9.51
N ILE A 136 6.57 -14.68 10.33
CA ILE A 136 7.42 -15.79 10.76
C ILE A 136 7.15 -16.96 9.83
N PRO A 137 8.12 -17.47 9.04
CA PRO A 137 7.86 -18.53 8.07
C PRO A 137 7.28 -19.80 8.67
N GLN A 138 7.66 -20.18 9.89
CA GLN A 138 7.22 -21.42 10.54
C GLN A 138 5.95 -21.28 11.41
N ALA A 139 5.38 -20.08 11.52
CA ALA A 139 4.23 -19.84 12.40
C ALA A 139 2.91 -20.12 11.67
N PHE A 140 2.05 -20.97 12.25
CA PHE A 140 0.75 -21.33 11.71
C PHE A 140 -0.10 -20.09 11.37
N LYS A 141 -0.64 -20.04 10.15
CA LYS A 141 -1.36 -18.88 9.63
C LYS A 141 -2.87 -19.04 9.80
N ILE A 142 -3.53 -17.90 10.05
CA ILE A 142 -4.98 -17.80 10.12
C ILE A 142 -5.38 -16.60 9.26
N VAL A 143 -6.26 -16.82 8.28
CA VAL A 143 -6.80 -15.78 7.41
C VAL A 143 -8.27 -15.57 7.77
N GLU A 144 -8.58 -14.42 8.39
CA GLU A 144 -9.96 -14.01 8.65
C GLU A 144 -10.42 -13.12 7.50
N ILE A 145 -11.60 -13.40 6.95
CA ILE A 145 -12.10 -12.85 5.69
C ILE A 145 -13.58 -12.50 5.83
N ASP A 146 -13.95 -11.34 5.34
CA ASP A 146 -15.34 -10.87 5.28
C ASP A 146 -15.61 -10.16 3.93
N ALA A 147 -16.89 -10.08 3.56
CA ALA A 147 -17.37 -9.54 2.30
C ALA A 147 -18.71 -8.81 2.48
N SER A 148 -18.70 -7.49 2.39
CA SER A 148 -19.90 -6.65 2.36
C SER A 148 -20.42 -6.46 0.93
N ASP A 149 -21.50 -5.69 0.79
CA ASP A 149 -21.99 -5.27 -0.53
C ASP A 149 -21.06 -4.28 -1.25
N LEU A 150 -20.20 -3.55 -0.53
CA LEU A 150 -19.28 -2.54 -1.07
C LEU A 150 -17.89 -3.09 -1.41
N GLY A 151 -17.38 -4.04 -0.62
CA GLY A 151 -16.02 -4.55 -0.76
C GLY A 151 -15.74 -5.80 0.05
N TYR A 152 -14.47 -6.15 0.18
CA TYR A 152 -14.00 -7.24 1.03
C TYR A 152 -12.83 -6.81 1.91
N GLY A 153 -12.71 -7.47 3.05
CA GLY A 153 -11.68 -7.30 4.05
C GLY A 153 -10.98 -8.63 4.34
N GLY A 154 -9.70 -8.56 4.69
CA GLY A 154 -8.92 -9.73 5.06
C GLY A 154 -7.81 -9.40 6.05
N ILE A 155 -7.71 -10.17 7.11
CA ILE A 155 -6.65 -10.08 8.13
C ILE A 155 -5.84 -11.37 8.10
N LEU A 156 -4.54 -11.26 7.80
CA LEU A 156 -3.59 -12.34 7.99
C LEU A 156 -3.05 -12.28 9.42
N LYS A 157 -3.33 -13.31 10.22
CA LYS A 157 -2.77 -13.53 11.55
C LYS A 157 -1.80 -14.70 11.53
N GLN A 158 -0.88 -14.72 12.50
CA GLN A 158 -0.03 -15.88 12.79
C GLN A 158 -0.14 -16.24 14.27
N LYS A 159 -0.14 -17.55 14.56
CA LYS A 159 -0.17 -18.10 15.92
C LYS A 159 1.24 -18.46 16.36
N LEU A 160 1.66 -17.94 17.52
CA LEU A 160 2.95 -18.24 18.13
C LEU A 160 2.71 -18.62 19.60
N GLY A 161 2.70 -19.92 19.89
CA GLY A 161 2.11 -20.44 21.13
C GLY A 161 0.64 -20.04 21.23
N ASP A 162 0.22 -19.49 22.37
CA ASP A 162 -1.16 -19.03 22.56
C ASP A 162 -1.46 -17.63 21.98
N LYS A 163 -0.42 -16.87 21.61
CA LYS A 163 -0.59 -15.50 21.11
C LYS A 163 -0.87 -15.50 19.60
N LYS A 164 -1.89 -14.72 19.20
CA LYS A 164 -2.19 -14.43 17.80
C LYS A 164 -1.74 -13.00 17.48
N ASN A 165 -0.78 -12.86 16.59
CA ASN A 165 -0.29 -11.56 16.14
C ASN A 165 -0.77 -11.31 14.71
N ILE A 166 -1.11 -10.05 14.40
CA ILE A 166 -1.50 -9.67 13.03
C ILE A 166 -0.23 -9.45 12.21
N VAL A 167 -0.24 -9.90 10.95
CA VAL A 167 0.89 -9.84 10.01
C VAL A 167 0.59 -8.85 8.89
N ALA A 168 -0.61 -8.91 8.32
CA ALA A 168 -1.02 -8.05 7.22
C ALA A 168 -2.53 -7.82 7.18
N TYR A 169 -2.92 -6.72 6.56
CA TYR A 169 -4.29 -6.39 6.18
C TYR A 169 -4.44 -6.36 4.66
N THR A 170 -5.64 -6.63 4.17
CA THR A 170 -6.08 -6.26 2.83
C THR A 170 -7.52 -5.78 2.88
N SER A 171 -7.83 -4.79 2.06
CA SER A 171 -9.20 -4.38 1.77
C SER A 171 -9.27 -3.81 0.35
N LYS A 172 -10.41 -3.99 -0.31
CA LYS A 172 -10.74 -3.30 -1.58
C LYS A 172 -12.26 -3.22 -1.77
N TYR A 173 -12.68 -2.16 -2.43
CA TYR A 173 -14.00 -2.09 -3.07
C TYR A 173 -14.14 -3.12 -4.19
N TRP A 174 -15.36 -3.62 -4.37
CA TRP A 174 -15.78 -4.33 -5.56
C TRP A 174 -15.77 -3.43 -6.79
N ASN A 175 -15.38 -3.97 -7.95
CA ASN A 175 -15.63 -3.30 -9.22
C ASN A 175 -17.14 -3.38 -9.58
N PRO A 176 -17.64 -2.56 -10.54
CA PRO A 176 -19.08 -2.52 -10.86
C PRO A 176 -19.69 -3.87 -11.27
N ALA A 177 -18.90 -4.78 -11.86
CA ALA A 177 -19.38 -6.11 -12.20
C ALA A 177 -19.45 -7.05 -10.98
N GLN A 178 -18.56 -6.88 -9.99
CA GLN A 178 -18.51 -7.65 -8.75
C GLN A 178 -19.57 -7.22 -7.74
N GLN A 179 -19.96 -5.93 -7.73
CA GLN A 179 -21.05 -5.42 -6.88
C GLN A 179 -22.38 -6.14 -7.15
N ASN A 180 -22.62 -6.55 -8.39
CA ASN A 180 -23.82 -7.28 -8.83
C ASN A 180 -23.75 -8.81 -8.59
N TYR A 181 -22.74 -9.32 -7.87
CA TYR A 181 -22.68 -10.74 -7.50
C TYR A 181 -23.54 -11.01 -6.27
N SER A 182 -24.10 -12.23 -6.16
CA SER A 182 -24.77 -12.66 -4.93
C SER A 182 -23.80 -12.71 -3.75
N THR A 183 -24.30 -12.56 -2.52
CA THR A 183 -23.51 -12.57 -1.27
C THR A 183 -22.53 -13.74 -1.20
N ILE A 184 -23.02 -14.96 -1.39
CA ILE A 184 -22.24 -16.20 -1.50
C ILE A 184 -21.09 -16.09 -2.53
N LYS A 185 -21.33 -15.44 -3.68
CA LYS A 185 -20.32 -15.28 -4.73
C LYS A 185 -19.32 -14.15 -4.39
N LYS A 186 -19.73 -13.13 -3.63
CA LYS A 186 -18.84 -12.11 -3.04
C LYS A 186 -17.91 -12.73 -1.99
N GLU A 187 -18.45 -13.56 -1.09
CA GLU A 187 -17.66 -14.31 -0.09
C GLU A 187 -16.59 -15.21 -0.73
N VAL A 188 -16.98 -16.10 -1.66
CA VAL A 188 -16.00 -16.99 -2.33
C VAL A 188 -14.95 -16.18 -3.09
N LEU A 189 -15.33 -15.07 -3.72
CA LEU A 189 -14.39 -14.17 -4.37
C LEU A 189 -13.45 -13.48 -3.36
N ALA A 190 -13.95 -13.05 -2.20
CA ALA A 190 -13.15 -12.48 -1.12
C ALA A 190 -12.09 -13.49 -0.64
N ILE A 191 -12.47 -14.77 -0.47
CA ILE A 191 -11.53 -15.86 -0.15
C ILE A 191 -10.40 -15.91 -1.19
N VAL A 192 -10.75 -16.04 -2.48
CA VAL A 192 -9.79 -16.16 -3.58
C VAL A 192 -8.85 -14.94 -3.62
N LEU A 193 -9.37 -13.73 -3.45
CA LEU A 193 -8.59 -12.50 -3.50
C LEU A 193 -7.69 -12.31 -2.28
N CYS A 194 -8.14 -12.67 -1.08
CA CYS A 194 -7.34 -12.64 0.15
C CYS A 194 -6.22 -13.68 0.11
N VAL A 195 -6.51 -14.94 -0.23
CA VAL A 195 -5.50 -16.00 -0.40
C VAL A 195 -4.47 -15.58 -1.46
N SER A 196 -4.93 -15.09 -2.63
CA SER A 196 -4.03 -14.56 -3.68
C SER A 196 -3.17 -13.38 -3.21
N LYS A 197 -3.68 -12.53 -2.32
CA LYS A 197 -2.94 -11.37 -1.76
C LYS A 197 -1.90 -11.78 -0.72
N PHE A 198 -2.18 -12.85 0.01
CA PHE A 198 -1.31 -13.42 1.05
C PHE A 198 -0.49 -14.62 0.57
N GLN A 199 -0.52 -14.97 -0.73
CA GLN A 199 0.13 -16.17 -1.30
C GLN A 199 1.57 -16.43 -0.80
N TYR A 200 2.41 -15.38 -0.72
CA TYR A 200 3.80 -15.47 -0.25
C TYR A 200 3.95 -15.93 1.21
N ASP A 201 2.91 -15.69 2.01
CA ASP A 201 2.84 -16.01 3.44
C ASP A 201 2.09 -17.33 3.69
N LEU A 202 1.49 -17.95 2.66
CA LEU A 202 0.58 -19.11 2.74
C LEU A 202 1.02 -20.32 1.89
N LEU A 203 1.86 -20.12 0.86
CA LEU A 203 2.29 -21.18 -0.05
C LEU A 203 3.13 -22.23 0.69
N ASN A 204 2.89 -23.52 0.40
CA ASN A 204 3.55 -24.68 1.02
C ASN A 204 3.34 -24.77 2.56
N GLN A 205 2.20 -24.29 3.07
CA GLN A 205 1.81 -24.39 4.48
C GLN A 205 0.33 -24.74 4.58
N ASN A 206 -0.04 -25.59 5.55
CA ASN A 206 -1.45 -25.67 5.95
C ASN A 206 -1.80 -24.44 6.80
N PHE A 207 -2.93 -23.80 6.50
CA PHE A 207 -3.45 -22.65 7.22
C PHE A 207 -4.96 -22.71 7.41
N LEU A 208 -5.47 -21.84 8.28
CA LEU A 208 -6.89 -21.81 8.62
C LEU A 208 -7.58 -20.59 8.01
N ILE A 209 -8.59 -20.81 7.17
CA ILE A 209 -9.50 -19.77 6.69
C ILE A 209 -10.68 -19.64 7.64
N ARG A 210 -11.06 -18.39 7.95
CA ARG A 210 -12.18 -18.04 8.82
C ARG A 210 -13.09 -17.05 8.14
N VAL A 211 -14.38 -17.39 8.06
CA VAL A 211 -15.43 -16.61 7.40
C VAL A 211 -16.68 -16.52 8.26
N ASP A 212 -17.45 -15.43 8.15
CA ASP A 212 -18.74 -15.26 8.82
C ASP A 212 -19.93 -15.71 7.97
N CYS A 213 -19.72 -16.68 7.08
CA CYS A 213 -20.82 -17.38 6.41
C CYS A 213 -20.65 -18.90 6.45
N LYS A 214 -21.67 -19.57 6.98
CA LYS A 214 -21.71 -21.04 7.11
C LYS A 214 -21.80 -21.72 5.74
N SER A 215 -22.48 -21.08 4.79
CA SER A 215 -22.73 -21.58 3.44
C SER A 215 -21.46 -21.71 2.59
N THR A 216 -20.47 -20.84 2.81
CA THR A 216 -19.21 -20.84 2.04
C THR A 216 -18.42 -22.12 2.23
N LYS A 217 -18.39 -22.66 3.45
CA LYS A 217 -17.77 -23.97 3.76
C LYS A 217 -18.42 -25.10 2.99
N GLU A 218 -19.75 -25.14 2.97
CA GLU A 218 -20.49 -26.20 2.29
C GLU A 218 -20.30 -26.15 0.76
N ILE A 219 -20.26 -24.95 0.18
CA ILE A 219 -20.10 -24.75 -1.27
C ILE A 219 -18.67 -25.09 -1.74
N LEU A 220 -17.65 -24.75 -0.96
CA LEU A 220 -16.27 -25.17 -1.25
C LEU A 220 -16.07 -26.69 -1.16
N GLN A 221 -16.85 -27.39 -0.33
CA GLN A 221 -16.72 -28.83 -0.11
C GLN A 221 -17.62 -29.72 -0.99
N LYS A 222 -18.86 -29.30 -1.29
CA LYS A 222 -19.86 -30.16 -1.96
C LYS A 222 -19.80 -30.14 -3.48
N ASP A 223 -19.25 -29.09 -4.08
CA ASP A 223 -19.66 -28.66 -5.43
C ASP A 223 -18.67 -29.04 -6.56
N VAL A 224 -18.26 -30.31 -6.58
CA VAL A 224 -17.44 -30.90 -7.67
C VAL A 224 -18.31 -31.33 -8.87
N LYS A 225 -19.61 -31.61 -8.66
CA LYS A 225 -20.47 -32.25 -9.67
C LYS A 225 -21.39 -31.30 -10.47
N ASN A 226 -21.74 -30.11 -9.98
CA ASN A 226 -22.63 -29.16 -10.69
C ASN A 226 -21.92 -27.92 -11.28
N LEU A 227 -20.62 -27.73 -11.01
CA LEU A 227 -19.90 -26.49 -11.34
C LEU A 227 -19.46 -26.33 -12.81
N ALA A 228 -19.61 -27.36 -13.64
CA ALA A 228 -19.32 -27.28 -15.08
C ALA A 228 -20.12 -26.18 -15.81
N SER A 229 -21.22 -25.71 -15.21
CA SER A 229 -22.10 -24.66 -15.73
C SER A 229 -21.59 -23.22 -15.53
N LYS A 230 -20.56 -22.97 -14.70
CA LYS A 230 -20.06 -21.61 -14.40
C LYS A 230 -18.53 -21.54 -14.37
N GLN A 231 -17.92 -21.35 -15.55
CA GLN A 231 -16.46 -21.24 -15.78
C GLN A 231 -15.66 -20.38 -14.77
N ILE A 232 -16.30 -19.38 -14.16
CA ILE A 232 -15.69 -18.51 -13.15
C ILE A 232 -15.29 -19.28 -11.88
N PHE A 233 -16.15 -20.19 -11.38
CA PHE A 233 -15.86 -20.94 -10.16
C PHE A 233 -14.75 -21.98 -10.38
N ALA A 234 -14.70 -22.62 -11.55
CA ALA A 234 -13.60 -23.51 -11.91
C ALA A 234 -12.24 -22.79 -11.85
N LYS A 235 -12.14 -21.56 -12.40
CA LYS A 235 -10.92 -20.73 -12.30
C LYS A 235 -10.55 -20.41 -10.85
N TRP A 236 -11.53 -20.16 -9.98
CA TRP A 236 -11.31 -19.89 -8.57
C TRP A 236 -10.85 -21.13 -7.80
N GLN A 237 -11.45 -22.29 -8.05
CA GLN A 237 -10.98 -23.58 -7.53
C GLN A 237 -9.55 -23.88 -7.99
N THR A 238 -9.20 -23.65 -9.26
CA THR A 238 -7.82 -23.84 -9.74
C THR A 238 -6.80 -22.99 -8.96
N ILE A 239 -7.15 -21.77 -8.56
CA ILE A 239 -6.29 -20.92 -7.73
C ILE A 239 -6.20 -21.46 -6.30
N LEU A 240 -7.32 -21.87 -5.70
CA LEU A 240 -7.37 -22.37 -4.32
C LEU A 240 -6.70 -23.74 -4.16
N ASN A 241 -6.75 -24.61 -5.17
CA ASN A 241 -6.11 -25.94 -5.19
C ASN A 241 -4.57 -25.89 -5.13
N VAL A 242 -3.95 -24.71 -5.23
CA VAL A 242 -2.49 -24.51 -5.03
C VAL A 242 -2.14 -24.41 -3.53
N PHE A 243 -3.15 -24.33 -2.65
CA PHE A 243 -3.01 -24.06 -1.23
C PHE A 243 -3.67 -25.15 -0.38
N ASP A 244 -2.97 -25.57 0.69
CA ASP A 244 -3.52 -26.45 1.72
C ASP A 244 -4.20 -25.60 2.80
N PHE A 245 -5.51 -25.77 3.00
CA PHE A 245 -6.21 -25.03 4.05
C PHE A 245 -7.44 -25.75 4.63
N ASP A 246 -7.66 -25.50 5.92
CA ASP A 246 -8.91 -25.79 6.62
C ASP A 246 -9.83 -24.56 6.59
N ILE A 247 -11.16 -24.75 6.71
CA ILE A 247 -12.13 -23.65 6.79
C ILE A 247 -13.06 -23.77 8.00
N GLU A 248 -13.13 -22.69 8.79
CA GLU A 248 -13.96 -22.52 9.98
C GLU A 248 -14.97 -21.39 9.78
N TYR A 249 -16.17 -21.56 10.37
CA TYR A 249 -17.15 -20.49 10.52
C TYR A 249 -16.87 -19.73 11.82
N LEU A 250 -16.71 -18.41 11.75
CA LEU A 250 -16.75 -17.53 12.91
C LEU A 250 -18.19 -17.03 13.12
N LYS A 251 -18.60 -16.86 14.38
CA LYS A 251 -19.89 -16.22 14.71
C LYS A 251 -19.67 -14.70 14.80
N GLY A 252 -20.42 -13.91 14.03
CA GLY A 252 -20.19 -12.48 13.77
C GLY A 252 -20.01 -11.50 14.95
N THR A 253 -20.23 -11.90 16.20
CA THR A 253 -20.01 -11.04 17.38
C THR A 253 -18.53 -10.78 17.73
N SER A 254 -17.56 -11.13 16.88
CA SER A 254 -16.12 -11.06 17.21
C SER A 254 -15.23 -10.29 16.21
N ASN A 255 -15.80 -9.72 15.15
CA ASN A 255 -15.05 -9.32 13.96
C ASN A 255 -14.88 -7.81 13.73
N SER A 256 -15.16 -6.93 14.70
CA SER A 256 -15.16 -5.46 14.52
C SER A 256 -14.04 -4.83 13.67
N LEU A 257 -12.80 -5.35 13.72
CA LEU A 257 -11.69 -4.85 12.90
C LEU A 257 -11.82 -5.18 11.39
N LEU A 258 -12.53 -6.26 11.07
CA LEU A 258 -12.76 -6.79 9.73
C LEU A 258 -13.91 -6.04 9.04
N ASP A 259 -14.95 -5.65 9.79
CA ASP A 259 -16.10 -4.85 9.36
C ASP A 259 -15.66 -3.44 8.88
N TYR A 260 -14.62 -2.86 9.50
CA TYR A 260 -13.95 -1.65 9.00
C TYR A 260 -13.21 -1.88 7.67
N LEU A 261 -12.72 -3.09 7.41
CA LEU A 261 -11.99 -3.45 6.19
C LEU A 261 -12.94 -3.80 5.03
N THR A 262 -14.15 -4.30 5.30
CA THR A 262 -15.21 -4.47 4.30
C THR A 262 -15.95 -3.18 3.96
N HIS A 263 -15.66 -2.09 4.66
CA HIS A 263 -16.34 -0.80 4.53
C HIS A 263 -17.82 -0.81 4.93
N GLU A 264 -18.29 -1.85 5.62
CA GLU A 264 -19.67 -1.96 6.11
C GLU A 264 -20.01 -0.86 7.13
N TYR A 265 -19.03 -0.47 7.95
CA TYR A 265 -19.14 0.70 8.83
C TYR A 265 -19.50 2.01 8.10
N LEU A 266 -19.21 2.15 6.80
CA LEU A 266 -19.60 3.31 6.00
C LEU A 266 -21.06 3.26 5.51
N GLN A 267 -21.75 2.12 5.63
CA GLN A 267 -23.15 1.96 5.24
C GLN A 267 -24.12 2.40 6.34
N GLY A 268 -23.65 2.47 7.59
CA GLY A 268 -24.33 3.14 8.70
C GLY A 268 -25.64 2.49 9.15
N THR A 269 -25.55 1.51 10.06
CA THR A 269 -26.65 1.26 11.00
C THR A 269 -26.46 2.14 12.24
N PRO A 270 -27.50 2.85 12.72
CA PRO A 270 -27.43 3.63 13.95
C PRO A 270 -27.55 2.71 15.17
N TYR A 271 -26.47 2.02 15.50
CA TYR A 271 -26.27 1.31 16.76
C TYR A 271 -24.90 1.68 17.34
N ASP A 272 -24.83 2.90 17.89
CA ASP A 272 -24.78 3.09 19.34
C ASP A 272 -24.82 4.60 19.65
N ALA A 273 -25.59 4.97 20.68
CA ALA A 273 -25.77 6.32 21.19
C ALA A 273 -25.01 6.52 22.50
#